data_AF-G9PLL6-F1
#
_entry.id   AF-G9PLL6-F1
#
_cell.length_a   1.000
_cell.length_b   1.000
_cell.length_c   1.000
_cell.angle_alpha   90.00
_cell.angle_beta   90.00
_cell.angle_gamma   90.00
#
_symmetry.space_group_name_H-M   'P 1'
#
loop_
_entity.id
_entity.type
_entity.pdbx_description
1 polymer ?
#
loop_
_entity_poly.entity_id
_entity_poly.type
_entity_poly.pdbx_seq_one_letter_code
_entity_poly.pdbx_strand_id
1 'polypeptide(L)' 'LMSVTNAISGIILVGAISQVGHPHPVISAISLAAVVLATINIVGGFAVTHRMLAMFTKD' A
#
# COMPACT_ATOMS: atom_id res chain seq x y z
N LEU A 1 1.25 15.18 -8.26
CA LEU A 1 0.56 14.09 -8.98
C LEU A 1 1.25 12.72 -8.88
N MET A 2 2.51 12.63 -8.42
CA MET A 2 3.20 11.33 -8.24
C MET A 2 2.86 10.60 -6.92
N SER A 3 2.58 11.33 -5.84
CA SER A 3 2.27 10.73 -4.52
C SER A 3 0.93 9.98 -4.51
N VAL A 4 -0.07 10.51 -5.21
CA VAL A 4 -1.40 9.87 -5.32
C VAL A 4 -1.34 8.60 -6.16
N THR A 5 -0.60 8.60 -7.28
CA THR A 5 -0.42 7.39 -8.10
C THR A 5 0.31 6.28 -7.35
N ASN A 6 1.24 6.65 -6.45
CA ASN A 6 1.89 5.71 -5.53
C ASN A 6 0.94 5.16 -4.44
N ALA A 7 -0.04 5.94 -3.96
CA ALA A 7 -1.05 5.40 -3.06
C ALA A 7 -2.04 4.46 -3.79
N ILE A 8 -2.40 4.79 -5.05
CA ILE A 8 -3.31 3.99 -5.88
C ILE A 8 -2.69 2.65 -6.30
N SER A 9 -1.37 2.57 -6.46
CA SER A 9 -0.68 1.28 -6.66
C SER A 9 -0.87 0.31 -5.48
N GLY A 10 -1.39 0.78 -4.34
CA GLY A 10 -1.84 -0.04 -3.22
C GLY A 10 -2.91 -1.09 -3.56
N ILE A 11 -3.51 -1.07 -4.76
CA ILE A 11 -4.42 -2.14 -5.25
C ILE A 11 -3.78 -3.54 -5.19
N ILE A 12 -2.44 -3.62 -5.18
CA ILE A 12 -1.67 -4.85 -4.97
C ILE A 12 -2.08 -5.55 -3.65
N LEU A 13 -2.55 -4.80 -2.64
CA LEU A 13 -3.07 -5.35 -1.38
C LEU A 13 -4.22 -6.33 -1.60
N VAL A 14 -5.13 -6.05 -2.55
CA VAL A 14 -6.27 -6.92 -2.86
C VAL A 14 -5.78 -8.26 -3.43
N GLY A 15 -4.79 -8.23 -4.32
CA GLY A 15 -4.16 -9.43 -4.86
C GLY A 15 -3.44 -10.24 -3.78
N ALA A 16 -2.77 -9.58 -2.85
CA ALA A 16 -2.07 -10.23 -1.74
C ALA A 16 -3.03 -10.91 -0.76
N ILE A 17 -4.12 -10.23 -0.37
CA ILE A 17 -5.14 -10.78 0.54
C ILE A 17 -5.81 -12.02 -0.06
N SER A 18 -6.05 -12.02 -1.38
CA SER A 18 -6.63 -13.18 -2.09
C SER A 18 -5.79 -14.46 -1.95
N GLN A 19 -4.48 -14.32 -1.71
CA GLN A 19 -3.55 -15.45 -1.56
C GLN A 19 -3.25 -15.83 -0.10
N VAL A 20 -3.84 -15.14 0.87
CA VAL A 20 -3.67 -15.46 2.30
C VAL A 20 -4.38 -16.78 2.61
N GLY A 21 -3.66 -17.70 3.27
CA GLY A 21 -4.19 -19.04 3.58
C GLY A 21 -4.10 -20.04 2.43
N HIS A 22 -3.31 -19.74 1.39
CA HIS A 22 -3.04 -20.70 0.31
C HIS A 22 -2.44 -22.01 0.86
N PRO A 23 -2.85 -23.20 0.39
CA PRO A 23 -2.35 -24.49 0.89
C PRO A 23 -0.83 -24.67 0.77
N HIS A 24 -0.21 -23.94 -0.15
CA HIS A 24 1.24 -23.93 -0.33
C HIS A 24 1.89 -22.94 0.64
N PRO A 25 2.71 -23.40 1.61
CA PRO A 25 3.22 -22.56 2.70
C PRO A 25 4.07 -21.39 2.21
N VAL A 26 4.82 -21.56 1.11
CA VAL A 26 5.61 -20.47 0.51
C VAL A 26 4.71 -19.36 -0.05
N ILE A 27 3.58 -19.71 -0.67
CA ILE A 27 2.64 -18.72 -1.21
C ILE A 27 1.96 -17.97 -0.06
N SER A 28 1.61 -18.69 1.01
CA SER A 28 1.06 -18.06 2.22
C SER A 28 2.07 -17.14 2.91
N ALA A 29 3.36 -17.47 2.92
CA ALA A 29 4.40 -16.61 3.49
C ALA A 29 4.63 -15.35 2.64
N ILE A 30 4.69 -15.51 1.32
CA ILE A 30 4.88 -14.39 0.38
C ILE A 30 3.66 -13.46 0.39
N SER A 31 2.44 -14.00 0.43
CA SER A 31 1.22 -13.18 0.52
C SER A 31 1.20 -12.36 1.80
N LEU A 32 1.62 -12.92 2.93
CA LEU A 32 1.72 -12.20 4.19
C LEU A 32 2.75 -11.06 4.11
N ALA A 33 3.93 -11.30 3.52
CA ALA A 33 4.91 -10.25 3.28
C ALA A 33 4.38 -9.16 2.31
N ALA A 34 3.69 -9.58 1.24
CA ALA A 34 3.10 -8.68 0.26
C ALA A 34 2.01 -7.78 0.88
N VAL A 35 1.17 -8.31 1.79
CA VAL A 35 0.19 -7.53 2.55
C VAL A 35 0.88 -6.45 3.37
N VAL A 36 1.96 -6.79 4.08
CA VAL A 36 2.70 -5.82 4.91
C VAL A 36 3.30 -4.71 4.04
N LEU A 37 3.99 -5.07 2.96
CA LEU A 37 4.62 -4.10 2.06
C LEU A 37 3.59 -3.21 1.35
N ALA A 38 2.48 -3.77 0.89
CA ALA A 38 1.39 -3.02 0.27
C ALA A 38 0.75 -2.05 1.28
N THR A 39 0.60 -2.45 2.53
CA THR A 39 0.09 -1.59 3.61
C THR A 39 1.02 -0.40 3.85
N ILE A 40 2.34 -0.63 3.92
CA ILE A 40 3.34 0.45 4.07
C ILE A 40 3.26 1.42 2.88
N ASN A 41 3.12 0.92 1.66
CA ASN A 41 3.01 1.74 0.46
C ASN A 41 1.75 2.63 0.48
N ILE A 42 0.60 2.07 0.87
CA ILE A 42 -0.67 2.81 1.03
C ILE A 42 -0.52 3.91 2.09
N VAL A 43 -0.12 3.54 3.30
CA VAL A 43 -0.03 4.47 4.43
C VAL A 43 1.01 5.56 4.16
N GLY A 44 2.19 5.20 3.66
CA GLY A 44 3.24 6.15 3.28
C GLY A 44 2.82 7.08 2.15
N GLY A 45 2.18 6.55 1.10
CA GLY A 45 1.65 7.33 -0.01
C GLY A 45 0.62 8.36 0.42
N PHE A 46 -0.32 7.98 1.29
CA PHE A 46 -1.31 8.93 1.81
C PHE A 46 -0.71 9.93 2.81
N ALA A 47 0.18 9.51 3.69
CA ALA A 47 0.84 10.40 4.66
C ALA A 47 1.68 11.48 3.96
N VAL A 48 2.43 11.10 2.92
CA VAL A 48 3.20 12.05 2.10
C VAL A 48 2.27 12.96 1.30
N THR A 49 1.20 12.42 0.71
CA THR A 49 0.20 13.24 0.00
C THR A 49 -0.42 14.27 0.93
N HIS A 50 -0.76 13.89 2.16
CA HIS A 50 -1.30 14.81 3.16
C HIS A 50 -0.30 15.92 3.50
N ARG A 51 0.99 15.59 3.74
CA ARG A 51 2.04 16.58 3.98
C ARG A 51 2.26 17.51 2.78
N MET A 52 2.20 16.98 1.56
CA MET A 52 2.30 17.79 0.34
C MET A 52 1.13 18.75 0.20
N LEU A 53 -0.09 18.28 0.45
CA LEU A 53 -1.30 19.12 0.38
C LEU A 53 -1.32 20.20 1.48
N ALA A 54 -0.83 19.89 2.67
CA ALA A 54 -0.70 20.86 3.75
C ALA A 54 0.25 22.01 3.41
N MET A 55 1.24 21.81 2.52
CA MET A 55 2.12 22.90 2.03
C MET A 55 1.40 23.89 1.08
N PHE A 56 0.22 23.52 0.56
CA PHE A 56 -0.63 24.40 -0.25
C PHE A 56 -1.74 25.06 0.57
N THR A 57 -1.94 24.65 1.82
CA THR A 57 -2.79 25.34 2.77
C THR A 57 -2.08 26.62 3.19
N LYS A 58 -2.46 27.73 2.59
CA LYS A 58 -2.11 29.08 3.04
C LYS A 58 -2.98 29.41 4.25
N ASP A 59 -2.36 29.97 5.29
CA ASP A 59 -3.07 30.92 6.16
C ASP A 59 -3.74 32.01 5.30
#